data_AF-A0A929HSV4-F1
#
_entry.id   AF-A0A929HSV4-F1
#
_cell.length_a   1.000
_cell.length_b   1.000
_cell.length_c   1.000
_cell.angle_alpha   90.00
_cell.angle_beta   90.00
_cell.angle_gamma   90.00
#
_symmetry.space_group_name_H-M   'P 1'
#
loop_
_entity.id
_entity.type
_entity.pdbx_description
1 polymer ?
#
loop_
_entity_poly.entity_id
_entity_poly.type
_entity_poly.pdbx_seq_one_letter_code
_entity_poly.pdbx_strand_id
1 'polypeptide(L)'
;SRFDALFAEPRRKSESELTQFHMDIARSIQVVTEEVVLRLARTLHRELAVDYLCLAGGVALNCVANGRLLREGPFKDIWIQPAAGDAGGALGAAISVWHEYLEQPRVCNGSDRMEGSYLGPSYTDEEIVNYLDSVGANYERLDDEPLMERLAEILDGESVAGWLNGRMEFGPRSLGARSIIGDPRSQKMQSVMNLKIKYRESFRPFAPVVKAEEVSSWFELDRPSPYMLLVAPVKKDRCHTMTKEQESLFGIEKLNVARSEIPAVTHVDYSARVQTVHKETNPRFYSLLEKFESRTGCAVLVNTSFNVRGEPIVRTPEDAYRCFMRTEMDYLVLENILLTKKDQPEWQEDGDWRDEFELD
;
A
#
# COMPACT_ATOMS: atom_id res chain seq x y z
N SER A 1 16.98 -4.94 28.21
CA SER A 1 17.42 -3.72 27.50
C SER A 1 17.21 -2.50 28.42
N ARG A 2 17.73 -1.30 28.09
CA ARG A 2 17.41 -0.07 28.84
C ARG A 2 15.91 0.26 28.80
N PHE A 3 15.24 -0.12 27.72
CA PHE A 3 13.80 0.06 27.53
C PHE A 3 13.02 -0.82 28.52
N ASP A 4 13.38 -2.10 28.62
CA ASP A 4 12.74 -3.05 29.53
C ASP A 4 12.85 -2.58 30.99
N ALA A 5 14.01 -2.04 31.38
CA ALA A 5 14.23 -1.50 32.72
C ALA A 5 13.41 -0.22 32.98
N LEU A 6 13.21 0.62 31.97
CA LEU A 6 12.43 1.86 32.10
C LEU A 6 10.94 1.60 32.30
N PHE A 7 10.39 0.61 31.59
CA PHE A 7 8.96 0.29 31.64
C PHE A 7 8.62 -0.91 32.53
N ALA A 8 9.62 -1.53 33.16
CA ALA A 8 9.50 -2.71 34.00
C ALA A 8 8.79 -3.90 33.33
N GLU A 9 8.87 -4.00 32.00
CA GLU A 9 8.28 -5.07 31.19
C GLU A 9 9.31 -5.52 30.13
N PRO A 10 9.56 -6.84 29.97
CA PRO A 10 10.47 -7.33 28.95
C PRO A 10 9.95 -7.09 27.53
N ARG A 11 10.87 -7.09 26.55
CA ARG A 11 10.48 -7.15 25.13
C ARG A 11 9.54 -8.34 24.89
N ARG A 12 8.42 -8.09 24.22
CA ARG A 12 7.50 -9.12 23.74
C ARG A 12 8.26 -10.18 22.94
N LYS A 13 8.04 -11.46 23.25
CA LYS A 13 8.50 -12.56 22.37
C LYS A 13 7.68 -12.54 21.08
N SER A 14 8.30 -12.87 19.95
CA SER A 14 7.54 -12.94 18.68
C SER A 14 6.36 -13.92 18.82
N GLU A 15 5.26 -13.63 18.13
CA GLU A 15 3.99 -14.37 18.20
C GLU A 15 3.29 -14.50 19.57
N SER A 16 3.81 -13.91 20.67
CA SER A 16 3.10 -13.96 21.96
C SER A 16 1.90 -13.00 21.99
N GLU A 17 0.94 -13.18 22.90
CA GLU A 17 -0.24 -12.32 22.96
C GLU A 17 0.10 -10.81 23.10
N LEU A 18 -0.67 -9.95 22.42
CA LEU A 18 -0.60 -8.50 22.56
C LEU A 18 -1.47 -8.05 23.74
N THR A 19 -0.83 -7.54 24.80
CA THR A 19 -1.51 -6.99 25.98
C THR A 19 -1.81 -5.50 25.81
N GLN A 20 -2.66 -4.95 26.68
CA GLN A 20 -2.94 -3.51 26.72
C GLN A 20 -1.66 -2.67 26.89
N PHE A 21 -0.69 -3.16 27.69
CA PHE A 21 0.61 -2.50 27.85
C PHE A 21 1.33 -2.33 26.50
N HIS A 22 1.38 -3.37 25.65
CA HIS A 22 2.01 -3.27 24.34
C HIS A 22 1.32 -2.24 23.44
N MET A 23 -0.01 -2.20 23.48
CA MET A 23 -0.82 -1.24 22.70
C MET A 23 -0.60 0.21 23.19
N ASP A 24 -0.57 0.41 24.51
CA ASP A 24 -0.34 1.73 25.12
C ASP A 24 1.07 2.25 24.83
N ILE A 25 2.08 1.39 24.89
CA ILE A 25 3.46 1.74 24.53
C ILE A 25 3.55 2.11 23.04
N ALA A 26 2.98 1.30 22.15
CA ALA A 26 2.99 1.58 20.71
C ALA A 26 2.31 2.92 20.39
N ARG A 27 1.13 3.18 20.97
CA ARG A 27 0.43 4.46 20.85
C ARG A 27 1.26 5.62 21.40
N SER A 28 1.85 5.45 22.59
CA SER A 28 2.61 6.52 23.25
C SER A 28 3.85 6.91 22.45
N ILE A 29 4.59 5.92 21.93
CA ILE A 29 5.74 6.15 21.06
C ILE A 29 5.30 6.90 19.80
N GLN A 30 4.22 6.46 19.16
CA GLN A 30 3.69 7.11 17.97
C GLN A 30 3.33 8.58 18.23
N VAL A 31 2.60 8.88 19.32
CA VAL A 31 2.23 10.25 19.71
C VAL A 31 3.47 11.13 19.97
N VAL A 32 4.48 10.58 20.67
CA VAL A 32 5.73 11.30 20.94
C VAL A 32 6.50 11.56 19.64
N THR A 33 6.58 10.57 18.74
CA THR A 33 7.22 10.74 17.43
C THR A 33 6.56 11.86 16.63
N GLU A 34 5.23 11.88 16.55
CA GLU A 34 4.50 12.94 15.85
C GLU A 34 4.76 14.33 16.46
N GLU A 35 4.76 14.45 17.78
CA GLU A 35 5.05 15.71 18.47
C GLU A 35 6.47 16.20 18.21
N VAL A 36 7.45 15.29 18.19
CA VAL A 36 8.84 15.61 17.84
C VAL A 36 8.92 16.10 16.39
N VAL A 37 8.28 15.40 15.45
CA VAL A 37 8.25 15.80 14.03
C VAL A 37 7.67 17.20 13.87
N LEU A 38 6.54 17.51 14.52
CA LEU A 38 5.94 18.85 14.48
C LEU A 38 6.82 19.93 15.10
N ARG A 39 7.52 19.64 16.21
CA ARG A 39 8.45 20.60 16.83
C ARG A 39 9.63 20.91 15.93
N LEU A 40 10.20 19.89 15.27
CA LEU A 40 11.27 20.06 14.30
C LEU A 40 10.79 20.89 13.11
N ALA A 41 9.64 20.54 12.54
CA ALA A 41 8.99 21.28 11.46
C ALA A 41 8.77 22.77 11.78
N ARG A 42 8.22 23.08 12.97
CA ARG A 42 8.02 24.46 13.43
C ARG A 42 9.33 25.22 13.65
N THR A 43 10.38 24.53 14.08
CA THR A 43 11.71 25.13 14.25
C THR A 43 12.32 25.47 12.89
N LEU A 44 12.32 24.52 11.95
CA LEU A 44 12.79 24.71 10.59
C LEU A 44 12.05 25.85 9.87
N HIS A 45 10.72 25.89 9.96
CA HIS A 45 9.93 26.95 9.35
C HIS A 45 10.28 28.34 9.92
N ARG A 46 10.52 28.44 11.23
CA ARG A 46 10.90 29.70 11.89
C ARG A 46 12.30 30.18 11.48
N GLU A 47 13.24 29.26 11.34
CA GLU A 47 14.63 29.57 11.01
C GLU A 47 14.84 29.86 9.53
N LEU A 48 14.12 29.16 8.64
CA LEU A 48 14.33 29.25 7.20
C LEU A 48 13.28 30.11 6.48
N ALA A 49 12.12 30.35 7.09
CA ALA A 49 11.00 31.10 6.50
C ALA A 49 10.58 30.59 5.10
N VAL A 50 10.55 29.26 4.92
CA VAL A 50 10.18 28.60 3.67
C VAL A 50 8.77 27.99 3.74
N ASP A 51 8.06 28.02 2.61
CA ASP A 51 6.68 27.57 2.50
C ASP A 51 6.51 26.04 2.35
N TYR A 52 7.56 25.34 1.90
CA TYR A 52 7.49 23.93 1.49
C TYR A 52 8.54 23.10 2.22
N LEU A 53 8.18 21.87 2.60
CA LEU A 53 9.07 20.95 3.31
C LEU A 53 9.28 19.65 2.51
N CYS A 54 10.54 19.28 2.31
CA CYS A 54 10.90 17.96 1.78
C CYS A 54 11.32 17.02 2.92
N LEU A 55 10.84 15.78 2.91
CA LEU A 55 11.13 14.77 3.92
C LEU A 55 11.79 13.53 3.32
N ALA A 56 12.84 13.07 4.00
CA ALA A 56 13.53 11.80 3.78
C ALA A 56 14.02 11.24 5.13
N GLY A 57 14.67 10.08 5.12
CA GLY A 57 15.02 9.30 6.30
C GLY A 57 13.92 8.31 6.70
N GLY A 58 14.28 7.21 7.37
CA GLY A 58 13.33 6.13 7.68
C GLY A 58 12.08 6.56 8.46
N VAL A 59 12.19 7.59 9.32
CA VAL A 59 11.04 8.15 10.06
C VAL A 59 10.01 8.78 9.11
N ALA A 60 10.42 9.30 7.95
CA ALA A 60 9.52 9.89 6.97
C ALA A 60 8.63 8.85 6.25
N LEU A 61 8.85 7.53 6.47
CA LEU A 61 7.89 6.49 6.07
C LEU A 61 6.68 6.39 7.02
N ASN A 62 6.68 7.12 8.14
CA ASN A 62 5.57 7.19 9.09
C ASN A 62 4.45 8.08 8.53
N CYS A 63 3.57 7.47 7.73
CA CYS A 63 2.44 8.13 7.09
C CYS A 63 1.44 8.80 8.07
N VAL A 64 1.35 8.34 9.32
CA VAL A 64 0.51 8.96 10.35
C VAL A 64 1.11 10.30 10.77
N ALA A 65 2.42 10.33 11.04
CA ALA A 65 3.14 11.57 11.35
C ALA A 65 3.13 12.54 10.17
N ASN A 66 3.31 12.05 8.94
CA ASN A 66 3.23 12.88 7.74
C ASN A 66 1.83 13.49 7.56
N GLY A 67 0.77 12.71 7.74
CA GLY A 67 -0.61 13.19 7.64
C GLY A 67 -0.91 14.27 8.69
N ARG A 68 -0.42 14.11 9.92
CA ARG A 68 -0.54 15.13 10.96
C ARG A 68 0.28 16.39 10.64
N LEU A 69 1.52 16.21 10.18
CA LEU A 69 2.39 17.31 9.76
C LEU A 69 1.78 18.12 8.61
N LEU A 70 1.15 17.48 7.64
CA LEU A 70 0.46 18.15 6.55
C LEU A 70 -0.69 19.04 7.04
N ARG A 71 -1.46 18.56 8.02
CA ARG A 71 -2.64 19.28 8.54
C ARG A 71 -2.29 20.37 9.56
N GLU A 72 -1.32 20.11 10.43
CA GLU A 72 -1.01 20.95 11.61
C GLU A 72 0.32 21.71 11.49
N GLY A 73 1.12 21.36 10.50
CA GLY A 73 2.41 22.00 10.24
C GLY A 73 2.24 23.40 9.63
N PRO A 74 3.30 24.23 9.71
CA PRO A 74 3.26 25.60 9.19
C PRO A 74 3.48 25.69 7.66
N PHE A 75 3.64 24.56 6.96
CA PHE A 75 3.98 24.52 5.55
C PHE A 75 2.72 24.51 4.67
N LYS A 76 2.80 25.11 3.48
CA LYS A 76 1.75 25.05 2.46
C LYS A 76 1.60 23.64 1.90
N ASP A 77 2.73 22.96 1.71
CA ASP A 77 2.76 21.57 1.27
C ASP A 77 4.03 20.84 1.71
N ILE A 78 3.97 19.52 1.68
CA ILE A 78 5.11 18.65 1.97
C ILE A 78 5.34 17.66 0.83
N TRP A 79 6.60 17.37 0.53
CA TRP A 79 6.99 16.31 -0.39
C TRP A 79 7.79 15.25 0.36
N ILE A 80 7.42 13.98 0.23
CA ILE A 80 8.03 12.88 0.96
C ILE A 80 8.57 11.90 -0.06
N GLN A 81 9.85 11.55 0.05
CA GLN A 81 10.49 10.60 -0.86
C GLN A 81 9.85 9.19 -0.71
N PRO A 82 9.28 8.55 -1.75
CA PRO A 82 8.73 7.18 -1.71
C PRO A 82 9.67 6.14 -1.09
N ALA A 83 10.96 6.21 -1.42
CA ALA A 83 12.01 5.38 -0.81
C ALA A 83 12.77 6.17 0.27
N ALA A 84 12.07 6.78 1.23
CA ALA A 84 12.68 7.69 2.21
C ALA A 84 13.73 7.05 3.12
N GLY A 85 13.70 5.74 3.34
CA GLY A 85 14.73 5.03 4.10
C GLY A 85 16.07 4.92 3.35
N ASP A 86 16.95 4.05 3.83
CA ASP A 86 18.32 3.93 3.32
C ASP A 86 18.38 3.55 1.82
N ALA A 87 17.36 2.86 1.30
CA ALA A 87 17.24 2.56 -0.12
C ALA A 87 17.31 3.82 -1.00
N GLY A 88 16.71 4.94 -0.57
CA GLY A 88 16.75 6.21 -1.31
C GLY A 88 18.11 6.88 -1.33
N GLY A 89 19.07 6.43 -0.50
CA GLY A 89 20.41 7.00 -0.43
C GLY A 89 21.17 6.89 -1.74
N ALA A 90 21.01 5.78 -2.49
CA ALA A 90 21.64 5.60 -3.79
C ALA A 90 21.18 6.66 -4.80
N LEU A 91 19.88 6.95 -4.83
CA LEU A 91 19.31 8.01 -5.68
C LEU A 91 19.79 9.39 -5.23
N GLY A 92 19.79 9.65 -3.93
CA GLY A 92 20.29 10.91 -3.37
C GLY A 92 21.76 11.17 -3.71
N ALA A 93 22.61 10.15 -3.60
CA ALA A 93 24.03 10.23 -3.95
C ALA A 93 24.24 10.53 -5.45
N ALA A 94 23.51 9.84 -6.33
CA ALA A 94 23.59 10.08 -7.77
C ALA A 94 23.17 11.51 -8.15
N ILE A 95 22.07 12.00 -7.56
CA ILE A 95 21.55 13.36 -7.80
C ILE A 95 22.50 14.43 -7.24
N SER A 96 23.08 14.22 -6.06
CA SER A 96 24.09 15.13 -5.48
C SER A 96 25.33 15.21 -6.36
N VAL A 97 25.90 14.08 -6.80
CA VAL A 97 27.04 14.08 -7.74
C VAL A 97 26.69 14.82 -9.04
N TRP A 98 25.54 14.52 -9.63
CA TRP A 98 25.13 15.10 -10.90
C TRP A 98 24.93 16.63 -10.84
N HIS A 99 24.23 17.13 -9.82
CA HIS A 99 23.89 18.55 -9.75
C HIS A 99 24.90 19.40 -8.98
N GLU A 100 25.51 18.87 -7.92
CA GLU A 100 26.41 19.64 -7.04
C GLU A 100 27.87 19.54 -7.47
N TYR A 101 28.32 18.38 -7.96
CA TYR A 101 29.73 18.17 -8.32
C TYR A 101 30.01 18.29 -9.82
N LEU A 102 29.08 17.84 -10.66
CA LEU A 102 29.19 17.95 -12.12
C LEU A 102 28.47 19.20 -12.67
N GLU A 103 27.90 20.02 -11.78
CA GLU A 103 27.24 21.29 -12.08
C GLU A 103 26.17 21.20 -13.20
N GLN A 104 25.56 20.03 -13.36
CA GLN A 104 24.53 19.84 -14.36
C GLN A 104 23.22 20.52 -13.91
N PRO A 105 22.53 21.25 -14.80
CA PRO A 105 21.34 22.00 -14.40
C PRO A 105 20.20 21.07 -13.99
N ARG A 106 19.48 21.46 -12.93
CA ARG A 106 18.21 20.82 -12.56
C ARG A 106 17.08 21.42 -13.39
N VAL A 107 16.33 20.55 -14.08
CA VAL A 107 15.11 20.94 -14.81
C VAL A 107 13.89 20.64 -13.94
N CYS A 108 13.20 21.69 -13.52
CA CYS A 108 11.96 21.62 -12.75
C CYS A 108 10.80 22.12 -13.61
N ASN A 109 9.74 21.33 -13.73
CA ASN A 109 8.52 21.65 -14.47
C ASN A 109 7.29 21.78 -13.54
N GLY A 110 7.50 21.76 -12.22
CA GLY A 110 6.44 21.83 -11.22
C GLY A 110 5.70 20.51 -10.96
N SER A 111 6.03 19.43 -11.69
CA SER A 111 5.47 18.10 -11.42
C SER A 111 6.45 17.23 -10.65
N ASP A 112 5.91 16.18 -10.03
CA ASP A 112 6.74 15.09 -9.55
C ASP A 112 7.46 14.41 -10.72
N ARG A 113 8.73 14.05 -10.52
CA ARG A 113 9.60 13.41 -11.51
C ARG A 113 10.07 12.01 -11.11
N MET A 114 9.54 11.46 -10.01
CA MET A 114 9.77 10.07 -9.63
C MET A 114 9.00 9.07 -10.52
N GLU A 115 8.20 9.55 -11.48
CA GLU A 115 7.43 8.72 -12.44
C GLU A 115 6.57 7.66 -11.72
N GLY A 116 5.83 8.07 -10.68
CA GLY A 116 5.03 7.13 -9.87
C GLY A 116 5.88 6.11 -9.08
N SER A 117 7.20 6.32 -9.02
CA SER A 117 8.21 5.39 -8.52
C SER A 117 8.41 4.15 -9.39
N TYR A 118 7.88 4.08 -10.61
CA TYR A 118 8.00 2.91 -11.50
C TYR A 118 9.38 2.81 -12.18
N LEU A 119 10.43 2.61 -11.39
CA LEU A 119 11.84 2.66 -11.81
C LEU A 119 12.50 1.27 -11.98
N GLY A 120 11.80 0.20 -11.63
CA GLY A 120 12.28 -1.18 -11.71
C GLY A 120 12.02 -1.86 -13.06
N PRO A 121 12.20 -3.20 -13.13
CA PRO A 121 11.99 -3.98 -14.34
C PRO A 121 10.51 -4.12 -14.72
N SER A 122 10.26 -4.31 -16.01
CA SER A 122 8.98 -4.72 -16.62
C SER A 122 9.20 -5.98 -17.46
N TYR A 123 8.13 -6.66 -17.81
CA TYR A 123 8.17 -7.91 -18.59
C TYR A 123 7.23 -7.81 -19.78
N THR A 124 7.58 -8.43 -20.90
CA THR A 124 6.66 -8.54 -22.04
C THR A 124 5.76 -9.75 -21.91
N ASP A 125 4.63 -9.73 -22.62
CA ASP A 125 3.73 -10.89 -22.70
C ASP A 125 4.48 -12.16 -23.16
N GLU A 126 5.44 -12.04 -24.08
CA GLU A 126 6.21 -13.18 -24.57
C GLU A 126 7.12 -13.76 -23.49
N GLU A 127 7.78 -12.93 -22.69
CA GLU A 127 8.60 -13.40 -21.55
C GLU A 127 7.74 -14.16 -20.54
N ILE A 128 6.54 -13.64 -20.26
CA ILE A 128 5.60 -14.26 -19.33
C ILE A 128 5.06 -15.58 -19.89
N VAL A 129 4.58 -15.60 -21.14
CA VAL A 129 4.08 -16.82 -21.80
C VAL A 129 5.15 -17.90 -21.84
N ASN A 130 6.39 -17.57 -22.22
CA ASN A 130 7.48 -18.55 -22.24
C ASN A 130 7.70 -19.20 -20.88
N TYR A 131 7.62 -18.42 -19.79
CA TYR A 131 7.69 -18.97 -18.45
C TYR A 131 6.46 -19.83 -18.10
N LEU A 132 5.25 -19.32 -18.33
CA LEU A 132 4.01 -20.03 -18.00
C LEU A 132 3.89 -21.37 -18.74
N ASP A 133 4.28 -21.41 -20.02
CA ASP A 133 4.34 -22.63 -20.82
C ASP A 133 5.35 -23.63 -20.24
N SER A 134 6.50 -23.15 -19.74
CA SER A 134 7.54 -24.00 -19.14
C SER A 134 7.10 -24.70 -17.85
N VAL A 135 6.12 -24.13 -17.14
CA VAL A 135 5.53 -24.69 -15.91
C VAL A 135 4.15 -25.32 -16.13
N GLY A 136 3.66 -25.34 -17.37
CA GLY A 136 2.34 -25.89 -17.71
C GLY A 136 1.17 -25.14 -17.08
N ALA A 137 1.30 -23.83 -16.85
CA ALA A 137 0.23 -23.00 -16.28
C ALA A 137 -0.89 -22.78 -17.30
N ASN A 138 -2.13 -22.71 -16.81
CA ASN A 138 -3.29 -22.41 -17.65
C ASN A 138 -3.60 -20.91 -17.60
N TYR A 139 -3.74 -20.28 -18.76
CA TYR A 139 -3.96 -18.83 -18.85
C TYR A 139 -4.82 -18.44 -20.05
N GLU A 140 -5.37 -17.23 -19.97
CA GLU A 140 -6.07 -16.54 -21.04
C GLU A 140 -5.32 -15.24 -21.38
N ARG A 141 -5.17 -14.93 -22.67
CA ARG A 141 -4.63 -13.64 -23.12
C ARG A 141 -5.77 -12.70 -23.48
N LEU A 142 -5.77 -11.51 -22.89
CA LEU A 142 -6.79 -10.48 -23.10
C LEU A 142 -6.11 -9.14 -23.39
N ASP A 143 -6.57 -8.46 -24.44
CA ASP A 143 -6.19 -7.07 -24.68
C ASP A 143 -6.63 -6.18 -23.50
N ASP A 144 -6.04 -4.99 -23.37
CA ASP A 144 -6.22 -4.13 -22.19
C ASP A 144 -7.68 -3.83 -21.87
N GLU A 145 -8.47 -3.43 -22.88
CA GLU A 145 -9.86 -3.04 -22.64
C GLU A 145 -10.73 -4.21 -22.12
N PRO A 146 -10.80 -5.38 -22.79
CA PRO A 146 -11.53 -6.52 -22.24
C PRO A 146 -10.94 -7.03 -20.93
N LEU A 147 -9.62 -6.91 -20.70
CA LEU A 147 -8.99 -7.28 -19.43
C LEU A 147 -9.48 -6.38 -18.29
N MET A 148 -9.48 -5.05 -18.45
CA MET A 148 -9.94 -4.13 -17.39
C MET A 148 -11.44 -4.34 -17.08
N GLU A 149 -12.27 -4.60 -18.10
CA GLU A 149 -13.68 -4.95 -17.90
C GLU A 149 -13.84 -6.26 -17.13
N ARG A 150 -13.07 -7.28 -17.50
CA ARG A 150 -13.09 -8.58 -16.83
C ARG A 150 -12.63 -8.48 -15.39
N LEU A 151 -11.60 -7.69 -15.12
CA LEU A 151 -11.09 -7.48 -13.76
C LEU A 151 -12.06 -6.67 -12.91
N ALA A 152 -12.72 -5.65 -13.46
CA ALA A 152 -13.78 -4.95 -12.75
C ALA A 152 -14.91 -5.89 -12.32
N GLU A 153 -15.29 -6.85 -13.18
CA GLU A 153 -16.26 -7.90 -12.84
C GLU A 153 -15.75 -8.85 -11.74
N ILE A 154 -14.51 -9.33 -11.86
CA ILE A 154 -13.88 -10.22 -10.88
C ILE A 154 -13.84 -9.57 -9.49
N LEU A 155 -13.44 -8.29 -9.44
CA LEU A 155 -13.33 -7.53 -8.20
C LEU A 155 -14.71 -7.23 -7.61
N ASP A 156 -15.70 -6.87 -8.43
CA ASP A 156 -17.10 -6.67 -7.98
C ASP A 156 -17.70 -7.97 -7.40
N GLY A 157 -17.23 -9.13 -7.85
CA GLY A 157 -17.52 -10.44 -7.25
C GLY A 157 -16.78 -10.73 -5.93
N GLU A 158 -16.13 -9.74 -5.32
CA GLU A 158 -15.31 -9.83 -4.10
C GLU A 158 -14.12 -10.79 -4.20
N SER A 159 -13.63 -11.07 -5.41
CA SER A 159 -12.45 -11.92 -5.61
C SER A 159 -11.16 -11.14 -5.33
N VAL A 160 -10.10 -11.86 -4.94
CA VAL A 160 -8.76 -11.30 -4.74
C VAL A 160 -7.90 -11.58 -5.97
N ALA A 161 -7.26 -10.55 -6.51
CA ALA A 161 -6.36 -10.69 -7.65
C ALA A 161 -4.93 -10.23 -7.31
N GLY A 162 -3.94 -11.06 -7.67
CA GLY A 162 -2.56 -10.63 -7.82
C GLY A 162 -2.40 -9.85 -9.12
N TRP A 163 -1.67 -8.74 -9.10
CA TRP A 163 -1.53 -7.80 -10.21
C TRP A 163 -0.06 -7.43 -10.41
N LEU A 164 0.50 -7.90 -11.53
CA LEU A 164 1.82 -7.56 -12.03
C LEU A 164 1.66 -6.82 -13.36
N ASN A 165 2.03 -5.54 -13.38
CA ASN A 165 1.91 -4.69 -14.56
C ASN A 165 3.06 -3.68 -14.63
N GLY A 166 3.59 -3.48 -15.83
CA GLY A 166 4.60 -2.49 -16.15
C GLY A 166 5.84 -2.56 -15.28
N ARG A 167 6.51 -1.41 -15.19
CA ARG A 167 7.74 -1.26 -14.41
C ARG A 167 7.44 -1.38 -12.92
N MET A 168 8.22 -2.22 -12.24
CA MET A 168 8.18 -2.35 -10.80
C MET A 168 8.48 -1.01 -10.13
N GLU A 169 7.84 -0.82 -9.01
CA GLU A 169 7.91 0.36 -8.18
C GLU A 169 9.08 0.31 -7.19
N PHE A 170 9.70 1.46 -6.96
CA PHE A 170 10.85 1.63 -6.08
C PHE A 170 10.40 2.10 -4.70
N GLY A 171 10.80 1.36 -3.67
CA GLY A 171 10.46 1.64 -2.28
C GLY A 171 9.67 0.50 -1.63
N PRO A 172 9.20 0.70 -0.38
CA PRO A 172 8.63 -0.38 0.44
C PRO A 172 7.11 -0.55 0.26
N ARG A 173 6.50 0.14 -0.70
CA ARG A 173 5.05 0.13 -0.93
C ARG A 173 4.77 -0.42 -2.31
N SER A 174 3.62 -1.09 -2.45
CA SER A 174 3.01 -1.36 -3.75
C SER A 174 1.94 -0.32 -4.03
N LEU A 175 1.92 0.19 -5.25
CA LEU A 175 1.33 1.40 -5.78
C LEU A 175 0.70 1.07 -7.15
N GLY A 176 0.40 -0.20 -7.44
CA GLY A 176 -0.35 -0.62 -8.62
C GLY A 176 0.49 -1.20 -9.76
N ALA A 177 1.75 -1.54 -9.52
CA ALA A 177 2.57 -2.33 -10.45
C ALA A 177 2.84 -3.75 -9.92
N ARG A 178 2.97 -3.95 -8.60
CA ARG A 178 3.14 -5.26 -7.96
C ARG A 178 2.20 -5.35 -6.76
N SER A 179 0.92 -5.50 -7.02
CA SER A 179 -0.14 -5.32 -6.03
C SER A 179 -1.01 -6.56 -5.86
N ILE A 180 -1.58 -6.73 -4.67
CA ILE A 180 -2.76 -7.56 -4.47
C ILE A 180 -3.94 -6.61 -4.30
N ILE A 181 -4.97 -6.81 -5.11
CA ILE A 181 -6.12 -5.92 -5.24
C ILE A 181 -7.42 -6.65 -4.91
N GLY A 182 -8.42 -5.88 -4.48
CA GLY A 182 -9.72 -6.40 -4.07
C GLY A 182 -10.76 -5.29 -3.88
N ASP A 183 -12.00 -5.70 -3.64
CA ASP A 183 -13.13 -4.80 -3.41
C ASP A 183 -13.10 -4.17 -2.00
N PRO A 184 -13.02 -2.84 -1.89
CA PRO A 184 -12.96 -2.17 -0.60
C PRO A 184 -14.32 -2.12 0.12
N ARG A 185 -15.42 -2.32 -0.61
CA ARG A 185 -16.81 -2.30 -0.09
C ARG A 185 -17.11 -3.54 0.75
N SER A 186 -16.40 -4.63 0.48
CA SER A 186 -16.61 -5.92 1.13
C SER A 186 -16.15 -5.91 2.59
N GLN A 187 -17.04 -6.31 3.51
CA GLN A 187 -16.74 -6.40 4.94
C GLN A 187 -15.77 -7.55 5.28
N LYS A 188 -15.68 -8.57 4.42
CA LYS A 188 -14.80 -9.73 4.63
C LYS A 188 -13.45 -9.61 3.93
N MET A 189 -13.28 -8.66 3.01
CA MET A 189 -12.05 -8.56 2.20
C MET A 189 -10.79 -8.41 3.04
N GLN A 190 -10.87 -7.59 4.10
CA GLN A 190 -9.74 -7.41 5.02
C GLN A 190 -9.31 -8.74 5.68
N SER A 191 -10.27 -9.51 6.20
CA SER A 191 -9.97 -10.77 6.88
C SER A 191 -9.55 -11.86 5.90
N VAL A 192 -10.20 -11.95 4.73
CA VAL A 192 -9.84 -12.88 3.64
C VAL A 192 -8.40 -12.64 3.20
N MET A 193 -8.04 -11.41 2.82
CA MET A 193 -6.68 -11.10 2.39
C MET A 193 -5.65 -11.34 3.49
N ASN A 194 -5.93 -10.96 4.74
CA ASN A 194 -4.95 -11.15 5.82
C ASN A 194 -4.71 -12.63 6.16
N LEU A 195 -5.76 -13.45 6.21
CA LEU A 195 -5.66 -14.85 6.66
C LEU A 195 -5.24 -15.80 5.54
N LYS A 196 -5.85 -15.66 4.36
CA LYS A 196 -5.73 -16.63 3.26
C LYS A 196 -4.62 -16.29 2.27
N ILE A 197 -4.19 -15.02 2.25
CA ILE A 197 -3.22 -14.53 1.29
C ILE A 197 -1.95 -14.07 2.00
N LYS A 198 -2.08 -13.23 3.02
CA LYS A 198 -0.93 -12.67 3.74
C LYS A 198 -0.43 -13.53 4.89
N TYR A 199 -1.21 -14.49 5.35
CA TYR A 199 -0.91 -15.33 6.51
C TYR A 199 -0.44 -14.51 7.73
N ARG A 200 -1.16 -13.42 8.01
CA ARG A 200 -0.87 -12.50 9.13
C ARG A 200 -2.14 -12.15 9.89
N GLU A 201 -2.00 -11.36 10.95
CA GLU A 201 -3.10 -11.00 11.82
C GLU A 201 -4.25 -10.36 11.03
N SER A 202 -5.49 -10.83 11.27
CA SER A 202 -6.67 -10.50 10.46
C SER A 202 -7.01 -9.02 10.39
N PHE A 203 -6.50 -8.24 11.35
CA PHE A 203 -6.82 -6.82 11.54
C PHE A 203 -5.84 -5.85 10.87
N ARG A 204 -4.77 -6.33 10.21
CA ARG A 204 -3.81 -5.42 9.59
C ARG A 204 -4.51 -4.64 8.47
N PRO A 205 -4.47 -3.30 8.51
CA PRO A 205 -5.17 -2.48 7.55
C PRO A 205 -4.55 -2.59 6.16
N PHE A 206 -5.37 -2.39 5.14
CA PHE A 206 -4.95 -2.22 3.75
C PHE A 206 -5.12 -0.77 3.31
N ALA A 207 -4.44 -0.40 2.23
CA ALA A 207 -4.49 0.97 1.73
C ALA A 207 -5.57 1.08 0.65
N PRO A 208 -6.38 2.16 0.65
CA PRO A 208 -7.19 2.49 -0.50
C PRO A 208 -6.31 3.06 -1.61
N VAL A 209 -6.65 2.71 -2.84
CA VAL A 209 -6.22 3.42 -4.03
C VAL A 209 -7.41 4.06 -4.73
N VAL A 210 -7.27 5.31 -5.14
CA VAL A 210 -8.33 6.13 -5.73
C VAL A 210 -7.79 6.94 -6.90
N LYS A 211 -8.63 7.28 -7.88
CA LYS A 211 -8.24 8.25 -8.93
C LYS A 211 -7.88 9.59 -8.29
N ALA A 212 -6.83 10.24 -8.79
CA ALA A 212 -6.30 11.46 -8.18
C ALA A 212 -7.35 12.59 -8.06
N GLU A 213 -8.21 12.73 -9.07
CA GLU A 213 -9.29 13.71 -9.11
C GLU A 213 -10.47 13.40 -8.17
N GLU A 214 -10.62 12.14 -7.75
CA GLU A 214 -11.68 11.68 -6.83
C GLU A 214 -11.24 11.66 -5.36
N VAL A 215 -9.99 12.00 -5.05
CA VAL A 215 -9.45 11.88 -3.69
C VAL A 215 -10.26 12.69 -2.67
N SER A 216 -10.64 13.93 -3.02
CA SER A 216 -11.42 14.83 -2.17
C SER A 216 -12.88 14.41 -1.99
N SER A 217 -13.39 13.57 -2.91
CA SER A 217 -14.73 12.98 -2.87
C SER A 217 -14.81 11.80 -1.89
N TRP A 218 -13.67 11.16 -1.59
CA TRP A 218 -13.60 9.95 -0.74
C TRP A 218 -12.87 10.16 0.58
N PHE A 219 -11.97 11.13 0.66
CA PHE A 219 -11.15 11.41 1.84
C PHE A 219 -11.15 12.90 2.17
N GLU A 220 -10.91 13.24 3.43
CA GLU A 220 -10.62 14.60 3.88
C GLU A 220 -9.15 14.95 3.53
N LEU A 221 -8.87 14.98 2.24
CA LEU A 221 -7.57 15.27 1.64
C LEU A 221 -7.81 16.09 0.36
N ASP A 222 -7.15 17.24 0.27
CA ASP A 222 -7.34 18.24 -0.80
C ASP A 222 -6.27 18.19 -1.89
N ARG A 223 -5.41 17.17 -1.86
CA ARG A 223 -4.23 17.06 -2.73
C ARG A 223 -3.88 15.59 -3.04
N PRO A 224 -3.06 15.34 -4.06
CA PRO A 224 -2.59 13.99 -4.38
C PRO A 224 -1.76 13.34 -3.25
N SER A 225 -1.81 12.01 -3.17
CA SER A 225 -0.92 11.19 -2.35
C SER A 225 -0.45 9.97 -3.16
N PRO A 226 0.43 10.13 -4.16
CA PRO A 226 0.74 9.05 -5.09
C PRO A 226 1.48 7.85 -4.47
N TYR A 227 2.11 8.02 -3.29
CA TYR A 227 3.06 7.07 -2.72
C TYR A 227 2.58 6.34 -1.45
N MET A 228 1.31 6.45 -1.06
CA MET A 228 0.81 5.93 0.22
C MET A 228 1.58 6.45 1.44
N LEU A 229 1.99 7.71 1.42
CA LEU A 229 2.78 8.34 2.48
C LEU A 229 1.98 9.32 3.34
N LEU A 230 0.68 9.47 3.08
CA LEU A 230 -0.24 10.29 3.86
C LEU A 230 -1.41 9.44 4.38
N VAL A 231 -1.83 9.74 5.60
CA VAL A 231 -3.07 9.23 6.19
C VAL A 231 -4.07 10.38 6.26
N ALA A 232 -5.28 10.12 5.77
CA ALA A 232 -6.40 11.05 5.78
C ALA A 232 -7.66 10.37 6.33
N PRO A 233 -8.54 11.10 7.03
CA PRO A 233 -9.89 10.61 7.33
C PRO A 233 -10.66 10.27 6.05
N VAL A 234 -11.49 9.24 6.08
CA VAL A 234 -12.54 9.02 5.07
C VAL A 234 -13.56 10.16 5.17
N LYS A 235 -14.13 10.56 4.03
CA LYS A 235 -15.15 11.61 3.95
C LYS A 235 -16.32 11.29 4.87
N LYS A 236 -16.75 12.26 5.69
CA LYS A 236 -17.74 12.03 6.76
C LYS A 236 -19.08 11.48 6.27
N ASP A 237 -19.54 11.91 5.10
CA ASP A 237 -20.79 11.48 4.48
C ASP A 237 -20.74 10.03 3.97
N ARG A 238 -19.54 9.46 3.79
CA ARG A 238 -19.31 8.05 3.48
C ARG A 238 -19.09 7.18 4.71
N CYS A 239 -19.07 7.77 5.89
CA CYS A 239 -18.86 7.06 7.15
C CYS A 239 -20.19 6.59 7.76
N HIS A 240 -20.13 5.49 8.50
CA HIS A 240 -21.24 4.97 9.30
C HIS A 240 -20.96 5.25 10.78
N THR A 241 -21.91 5.87 11.46
CA THR A 241 -21.83 6.10 12.92
C THR A 241 -22.01 4.77 13.64
N MET A 242 -21.07 4.44 14.53
CA MET A 242 -21.18 3.25 15.38
C MET A 242 -22.32 3.40 16.39
N THR A 243 -23.02 2.31 16.70
CA THR A 243 -23.97 2.29 17.83
C THR A 243 -23.23 2.25 19.16
N LYS A 244 -23.91 2.56 20.27
CA LYS A 244 -23.31 2.50 21.62
C LYS A 244 -22.77 1.10 21.95
N GLU A 245 -23.46 0.06 21.48
CA GLU A 245 -23.05 -1.34 21.63
C GLU A 245 -21.80 -1.65 20.82
N GLN A 246 -21.66 -1.07 19.61
CA GLN A 246 -20.46 -1.23 18.80
C GLN A 246 -19.28 -0.45 19.38
N GLU A 247 -19.53 0.72 19.99
CA GLU A 247 -18.49 1.53 20.63
C GLU A 247 -17.84 0.83 21.82
N SER A 248 -18.62 0.02 22.55
CA SER A 248 -18.16 -0.75 23.72
C SER A 248 -17.42 -2.04 23.37
N LEU A 249 -17.43 -2.48 22.11
CA LEU A 249 -16.63 -3.61 21.65
C LEU A 249 -15.12 -3.33 21.85
N PHE A 250 -14.34 -4.39 22.02
CA PHE A 250 -12.89 -4.32 22.20
C PHE A 250 -12.16 -5.24 21.23
N GLY A 251 -10.91 -4.90 20.89
CA GLY A 251 -10.06 -5.74 20.04
C GLY A 251 -10.66 -6.07 18.68
N ILE A 252 -10.59 -7.35 18.30
CA ILE A 252 -11.02 -7.86 16.99
C ILE A 252 -12.51 -7.63 16.73
N GLU A 253 -13.36 -7.70 17.77
CA GLU A 253 -14.80 -7.48 17.61
C GLU A 253 -15.08 -6.04 17.15
N LYS A 254 -14.38 -5.07 17.73
CA LYS A 254 -14.48 -3.68 17.30
C LYS A 254 -13.99 -3.52 15.86
N LEU A 255 -12.90 -4.18 15.49
CA LEU A 255 -12.33 -4.09 14.15
C LEU A 255 -13.30 -4.56 13.05
N ASN A 256 -14.11 -5.60 13.33
CA ASN A 256 -15.08 -6.14 12.37
C ASN A 256 -16.31 -5.25 12.11
N VAL A 257 -16.47 -4.13 12.84
CA VAL A 257 -17.58 -3.19 12.60
C VAL A 257 -17.33 -2.40 11.31
N ALA A 258 -18.27 -2.46 10.36
CA ALA A 258 -18.26 -1.62 9.18
C ALA A 258 -18.43 -0.14 9.56
N ARG A 259 -17.48 0.71 9.14
CA ARG A 259 -17.39 2.13 9.51
C ARG A 259 -17.60 3.08 8.36
N SER A 260 -17.71 2.59 7.15
CA SER A 260 -17.87 3.39 5.95
C SER A 260 -18.39 2.53 4.80
N GLU A 261 -18.66 3.17 3.67
CA GLU A 261 -18.91 2.52 2.39
C GLU A 261 -17.73 1.65 1.89
N ILE A 262 -16.53 1.85 2.44
CA ILE A 262 -15.28 1.14 2.09
C ILE A 262 -14.62 0.52 3.33
N PRO A 263 -15.30 -0.42 4.02
CA PRO A 263 -14.86 -0.91 5.33
C PRO A 263 -13.52 -1.67 5.28
N ALA A 264 -13.14 -2.29 4.16
CA ALA A 264 -11.91 -3.09 4.09
C ALA A 264 -10.62 -2.28 4.28
N VAL A 265 -10.69 -0.97 4.01
CA VAL A 265 -9.57 -0.01 4.00
C VAL A 265 -9.73 1.11 5.02
N THR A 266 -10.82 1.09 5.81
CA THR A 266 -11.12 2.11 6.81
C THR A 266 -10.69 1.63 8.20
N HIS A 267 -9.84 2.42 8.86
CA HIS A 267 -9.34 2.12 10.20
C HIS A 267 -10.39 2.39 11.29
N VAL A 268 -10.11 1.94 12.51
CA VAL A 268 -10.99 2.12 13.69
C VAL A 268 -11.26 3.60 13.98
N ASP A 269 -10.31 4.48 13.66
CA ASP A 269 -10.40 5.93 13.82
C ASP A 269 -10.92 6.65 12.56
N TYR A 270 -11.53 5.91 11.63
CA TYR A 270 -12.05 6.40 10.35
C TYR A 270 -11.00 6.95 9.39
N SER A 271 -9.71 6.72 9.65
CA SER A 271 -8.63 7.10 8.74
C SER A 271 -8.32 6.01 7.71
N ALA A 272 -7.58 6.38 6.66
CA ALA A 272 -7.01 5.46 5.70
C ALA A 272 -5.70 6.02 5.12
N ARG A 273 -4.79 5.14 4.70
CA ARG A 273 -3.52 5.52 4.07
C ARG A 273 -3.66 5.56 2.55
N VAL A 274 -3.88 6.75 2.02
CA VAL A 274 -4.38 6.94 0.65
C VAL A 274 -3.28 6.83 -0.40
N GLN A 275 -3.57 6.13 -1.49
CA GLN A 275 -2.85 6.24 -2.74
C GLN A 275 -3.71 6.94 -3.80
N THR A 276 -3.18 7.97 -4.46
CA THR A 276 -3.79 8.53 -5.68
C THR A 276 -3.14 7.99 -6.94
N VAL A 277 -3.95 7.57 -7.91
CA VAL A 277 -3.49 7.10 -9.22
C VAL A 277 -3.72 8.17 -10.28
N HIS A 278 -2.70 8.38 -11.11
CA HIS A 278 -2.69 9.37 -12.18
C HIS A 278 -2.59 8.68 -13.53
N LYS A 279 -3.40 9.12 -14.49
CA LYS A 279 -3.43 8.58 -15.85
C LYS A 279 -2.06 8.67 -16.56
N GLU A 280 -1.29 9.71 -16.24
CA GLU A 280 0.02 9.98 -16.83
C GLU A 280 1.11 9.02 -16.36
N THR A 281 0.97 8.44 -15.16
CA THR A 281 2.00 7.59 -14.55
C THR A 281 1.64 6.12 -14.54
N ASN A 282 0.36 5.77 -14.38
CA ASN A 282 -0.11 4.39 -14.42
C ASN A 282 -1.48 4.28 -15.13
N PRO A 283 -1.50 4.41 -16.47
CA PRO A 283 -2.73 4.44 -17.25
C PRO A 283 -3.55 3.15 -17.15
N ARG A 284 -2.90 1.97 -17.05
CA ARG A 284 -3.60 0.68 -16.93
C ARG A 284 -4.32 0.55 -15.60
N PHE A 285 -3.66 0.90 -14.50
CA PHE A 285 -4.31 0.85 -13.18
C PHE A 285 -5.40 1.94 -13.03
N TYR A 286 -5.20 3.11 -13.66
CA TYR A 286 -6.23 4.13 -13.76
C TYR A 286 -7.46 3.62 -14.54
N SER A 287 -7.26 2.96 -15.68
CA SER A 287 -8.35 2.37 -16.47
C SER A 287 -9.12 1.29 -15.70
N LEU A 288 -8.43 0.45 -14.92
CA LEU A 288 -9.08 -0.50 -14.03
C LEU A 288 -9.99 0.20 -13.00
N LEU A 289 -9.52 1.29 -12.39
CA LEU A 289 -10.33 2.10 -11.46
C LEU A 289 -11.56 2.70 -12.16
N GLU A 290 -11.42 3.21 -13.39
CA GLU A 290 -12.55 3.72 -14.17
C GLU A 290 -13.58 2.62 -14.48
N LYS A 291 -13.14 1.44 -14.89
CA LYS A 291 -14.04 0.30 -15.17
C LYS A 291 -14.73 -0.19 -13.90
N PHE A 292 -14.00 -0.29 -12.80
CA PHE A 292 -14.56 -0.66 -11.50
C PHE A 292 -15.58 0.38 -11.01
N GLU A 293 -15.27 1.67 -11.09
CA GLU A 293 -16.20 2.74 -10.74
C GLU A 293 -17.44 2.72 -11.61
N SER A 294 -17.30 2.61 -12.93
CA SER A 294 -18.44 2.56 -13.85
C SER A 294 -19.37 1.37 -13.54
N ARG A 295 -18.82 0.28 -13.02
CA ARG A 295 -19.58 -0.92 -12.66
C ARG A 295 -20.25 -0.79 -11.29
N THR A 296 -19.56 -0.20 -10.32
CA THR A 296 -19.90 -0.31 -8.90
C THR A 296 -20.36 0.99 -8.24
N GLY A 297 -20.11 2.13 -8.88
CA GLY A 297 -20.19 3.47 -8.29
C GLY A 297 -19.05 3.79 -7.30
N CYS A 298 -18.05 2.91 -7.15
CA CYS A 298 -16.94 3.10 -6.23
C CYS A 298 -15.62 3.35 -6.98
N ALA A 299 -15.02 4.53 -6.79
CA ALA A 299 -13.74 4.90 -7.39
C ALA A 299 -12.52 4.43 -6.60
N VAL A 300 -12.71 3.49 -5.66
CA VAL A 300 -11.68 3.03 -4.73
C VAL A 300 -11.45 1.53 -4.94
N LEU A 301 -10.20 1.08 -4.84
CA LEU A 301 -9.85 -0.33 -4.70
C LEU A 301 -9.01 -0.55 -3.45
N VAL A 302 -9.00 -1.79 -2.96
CA VAL A 302 -7.96 -2.23 -2.02
C VAL A 302 -6.65 -2.36 -2.77
N ASN A 303 -5.56 -1.86 -2.19
CA ASN A 303 -4.21 -2.12 -2.66
C ASN A 303 -3.33 -2.57 -1.47
N THR A 304 -2.66 -3.71 -1.64
CA THR A 304 -1.62 -4.15 -0.72
C THR A 304 -0.43 -4.73 -1.50
N SER A 305 0.68 -4.95 -0.81
CA SER A 305 1.89 -5.47 -1.44
C SER A 305 1.65 -6.81 -2.11
N PHE A 306 2.25 -7.11 -3.25
CA PHE A 306 2.19 -8.46 -3.79
C PHE A 306 3.33 -9.29 -3.22
N ASN A 307 3.05 -9.93 -2.09
CA ASN A 307 3.94 -10.83 -1.34
C ASN A 307 3.15 -11.57 -0.26
N VAL A 308 3.79 -12.54 0.37
CA VAL A 308 3.37 -13.19 1.60
C VAL A 308 4.21 -12.70 2.78
N ARG A 309 3.82 -13.05 4.02
CA ARG A 309 4.60 -12.69 5.22
C ARG A 309 6.01 -13.29 5.11
N GLY A 310 7.04 -12.48 5.38
CA GLY A 310 8.45 -12.88 5.31
C GLY A 310 9.11 -12.64 3.95
N GLU A 311 8.34 -12.50 2.87
CA GLU A 311 8.89 -12.31 1.51
C GLU A 311 8.90 -10.84 1.07
N PRO A 312 9.89 -10.43 0.24
CA PRO A 312 9.86 -9.14 -0.45
C PRO A 312 8.71 -9.07 -1.46
N ILE A 313 8.40 -7.87 -1.96
CA ILE A 313 7.46 -7.69 -3.07
C ILE A 313 7.96 -8.49 -4.28
N VAL A 314 7.07 -9.26 -4.92
CA VAL A 314 7.39 -10.06 -6.10
C VAL A 314 7.99 -9.18 -7.19
N ARG A 315 9.11 -9.65 -7.76
CA ARG A 315 9.82 -8.90 -8.80
C ARG A 315 9.48 -9.43 -10.17
N THR A 316 9.56 -10.75 -10.35
CA THR A 316 9.47 -11.43 -11.65
C THR A 316 8.12 -12.17 -11.83
N PRO A 317 7.76 -12.56 -13.07
CA PRO A 317 6.58 -13.41 -13.32
C PRO A 317 6.63 -14.73 -12.52
N GLU A 318 7.82 -15.29 -12.34
CA GLU A 318 8.04 -16.51 -11.55
C GLU A 318 7.75 -16.28 -10.06
N ASP A 319 8.21 -15.16 -9.49
CA ASP A 319 7.90 -14.81 -8.11
C ASP A 319 6.39 -14.62 -7.91
N ALA A 320 5.73 -13.95 -8.86
CA ALA A 320 4.29 -13.71 -8.83
C ALA A 320 3.47 -14.99 -8.96
N TYR A 321 3.83 -15.88 -9.89
CA TYR A 321 3.19 -17.18 -10.07
C TYR A 321 3.41 -18.09 -8.85
N ARG A 322 4.63 -18.17 -8.31
CA ARG A 322 4.90 -18.93 -7.08
C ARG A 322 4.05 -18.42 -5.92
N CYS A 323 3.99 -17.12 -5.71
CA CYS A 323 3.16 -16.50 -4.66
C CYS A 323 1.66 -16.80 -4.87
N PHE A 324 1.17 -16.69 -6.10
CA PHE A 324 -0.19 -17.06 -6.47
C PHE A 324 -0.48 -18.54 -6.21
N MET A 325 0.44 -19.44 -6.55
CA MET A 325 0.27 -20.88 -6.35
C MET A 325 0.32 -21.29 -4.88
N ARG A 326 1.16 -20.63 -4.07
CA ARG A 326 1.28 -20.83 -2.61
C ARG A 326 0.12 -20.24 -1.79
N THR A 327 -0.68 -19.34 -2.36
CA THR A 327 -1.77 -18.63 -1.66
C THR A 327 -3.16 -19.05 -2.16
N GLU A 328 -4.21 -18.62 -1.45
CA GLU A 328 -5.60 -18.77 -1.90
C GLU A 328 -6.09 -17.57 -2.73
N MET A 329 -5.21 -16.88 -3.47
CA MET A 329 -5.65 -15.83 -4.41
C MET A 329 -6.53 -16.44 -5.49
N ASP A 330 -7.62 -15.76 -5.86
CA ASP A 330 -8.57 -16.28 -6.84
C ASP A 330 -8.04 -16.15 -8.28
N TYR A 331 -7.36 -15.03 -8.56
CA TYR A 331 -6.84 -14.67 -9.88
C TYR A 331 -5.43 -14.13 -9.81
N LEU A 332 -4.69 -14.27 -10.90
CA LEU A 332 -3.41 -13.62 -11.13
C LEU A 332 -3.42 -12.95 -12.52
N VAL A 333 -2.98 -11.70 -12.55
CA VAL A 333 -2.76 -10.95 -13.78
C VAL A 333 -1.27 -10.67 -13.93
N LEU A 334 -0.70 -11.11 -15.04
CA LEU A 334 0.66 -10.83 -15.46
C LEU A 334 0.58 -10.11 -16.81
N GLU A 335 0.70 -8.79 -16.80
CA GLU A 335 0.47 -7.95 -17.98
C GLU A 335 -0.89 -8.22 -18.63
N ASN A 336 -0.95 -8.77 -19.85
CA ASN A 336 -2.19 -9.07 -20.57
C ASN A 336 -2.65 -10.53 -20.41
N ILE A 337 -2.11 -11.23 -19.40
CA ILE A 337 -2.32 -12.65 -19.19
C ILE A 337 -3.04 -12.85 -17.87
N LEU A 338 -4.25 -13.42 -17.95
CA LEU A 338 -5.12 -13.71 -16.82
C LEU A 338 -5.07 -15.21 -16.50
N LEU A 339 -4.84 -15.53 -15.22
CA LEU A 339 -4.85 -16.88 -14.69
C LEU A 339 -5.96 -16.98 -13.64
N THR A 340 -6.69 -18.09 -13.67
CA THR A 340 -7.68 -18.45 -12.66
C THR A 340 -7.13 -19.57 -11.78
N LYS A 341 -7.23 -19.44 -10.45
CA LYS A 341 -6.68 -20.41 -9.50
C LYS A 341 -7.24 -21.82 -9.69
N LYS A 342 -8.53 -21.91 -10.00
CA LYS A 342 -9.28 -23.16 -10.17
C LYS A 342 -8.82 -23.99 -11.36
N ASP A 343 -8.20 -23.35 -12.35
CA ASP A 343 -7.79 -24.00 -13.58
C ASP A 343 -6.31 -24.39 -13.54
N GLN A 344 -5.57 -24.02 -12.49
CA GLN A 344 -4.14 -24.31 -12.41
C GLN A 344 -3.84 -25.79 -12.12
N PRO A 345 -2.71 -26.32 -12.61
CA PRO A 345 -2.23 -27.62 -12.19
C PRO A 345 -1.99 -27.67 -10.67
N GLU A 346 -1.97 -28.87 -10.13
CA GLU A 346 -1.64 -29.08 -8.71
C GLU A 346 -0.23 -28.55 -8.42
N TRP A 347 -0.11 -27.66 -7.44
CA TRP A 347 1.17 -27.14 -7.00
C TRP A 347 1.84 -28.14 -6.08
N GLN A 348 3.00 -28.66 -6.50
CA GLN A 348 3.84 -29.50 -5.66
C GLN A 348 5.09 -28.74 -5.26
N GLU A 349 5.36 -28.71 -3.96
CA GLU A 349 6.51 -28.05 -3.38
C GLU A 349 7.07 -28.89 -2.23
N ASP A 350 8.39 -28.95 -2.14
CA ASP A 350 9.07 -29.68 -1.08
C ASP A 350 9.20 -28.79 0.17
N GLY A 351 8.39 -29.08 1.20
CA GLY A 351 8.45 -28.42 2.51
C GLY A 351 7.35 -27.37 2.75
N ASP A 352 7.43 -26.70 3.91
CA ASP A 352 6.56 -25.56 4.22
C ASP A 352 7.32 -24.25 4.00
N TRP A 353 7.01 -23.55 2.92
CA TRP A 353 7.66 -22.29 2.56
C TRP A 353 7.54 -21.22 3.64
N ARG A 354 6.57 -21.33 4.57
CA ARG A 354 6.40 -20.40 5.69
C ARG A 354 7.57 -20.44 6.68
N ASP A 355 8.41 -21.47 6.61
CA ASP A 355 9.60 -21.63 7.43
C ASP A 355 10.89 -21.13 6.73
N GLU A 356 10.82 -20.69 5.46
CA GLU A 356 12.01 -20.29 4.67
C GLU A 356 12.61 -18.94 5.10
N PHE A 357 11.81 -18.05 5.69
CA PHE A 357 12.22 -16.69 6.05
C PHE A 357 12.07 -16.44 7.56
N GLU A 358 13.09 -15.84 8.17
CA GLU A 358 12.96 -15.35 9.54
C GLU A 358 11.88 -14.24 9.60
N LEU A 359 10.93 -14.42 10.51
CA LEU A 359 9.87 -13.44 10.76
C LEU A 359 10.41 -12.32 11.66
N ASP A 360 10.29 -11.06 11.20
CA ASP A 360 10.64 -9.84 11.96
C ASP A 360 9.86 -9.66 13.27
#